data_AF-A0A933P6V6-F1
#
_entry.id   AF-A0A933P6V6-F1
#
_cell.length_a   1.000
_cell.length_b   1.000
_cell.length_c   1.000
_cell.angle_alpha   90.00
_cell.angle_beta   90.00
_cell.angle_gamma   90.00
#
_symmetry.space_group_name_H-M   'P 1'
#
loop_
_entity.id
_entity.type
_entity.pdbx_description
1 polymer ?
#
loop_
_entity_poly.entity_id
_entity_poly.type
_entity_poly.pdbx_seq_one_letter_code
_entity_poly.pdbx_strand_id
1 'polypeptide(L)'
;MQTARSADRWPEMAWFQSTLDRVPVGVVCIDATNVVRFSNEAARRVLGQDAVPGGRGVTVALGRDDRERYERHQLAAFTRGTTTTWEH
;
A
#
# COMPACT_ATOMS: atom_id res chain seq x y z
N MET A 1 4.54 15.81 -24.03
CA MET A 1 5.49 15.74 -22.90
C MET A 1 5.38 14.34 -22.31
N GLN A 2 6.49 13.64 -22.31
CA GLN A 2 6.62 12.18 -22.26
C GLN A 2 6.76 11.72 -20.79
N THR A 3 5.84 10.92 -20.25
CA THR A 3 6.05 10.20 -18.98
C THR A 3 6.34 8.74 -19.31
N ALA A 4 7.63 8.43 -19.31
CA ALA A 4 8.20 7.16 -19.69
C ALA A 4 7.60 5.98 -18.91
N ARG A 5 7.48 4.86 -19.62
CA ARG A 5 7.14 3.51 -19.14
C ARG A 5 7.91 3.16 -17.86
N SER A 6 7.19 3.01 -16.76
CA SER A 6 7.66 2.52 -15.46
C SER A 6 7.77 0.99 -15.40
N ALA A 7 8.09 0.35 -16.53
CA ALA A 7 8.19 -1.11 -16.64
C ALA A 7 9.63 -1.66 -16.55
N ASP A 8 10.65 -0.80 -16.64
CA ASP A 8 12.08 -1.20 -16.60
C ASP A 8 12.74 -1.02 -15.22
N ARG A 9 11.98 -1.13 -14.12
CA ARG A 9 12.55 -1.01 -12.76
C ARG A 9 12.83 -2.39 -12.13
N TRP A 10 14.03 -2.87 -12.41
CA TRP A 10 15.04 -3.52 -11.55
C TRP A 10 14.76 -4.80 -10.72
N PRO A 11 15.75 -5.72 -10.61
CA PRO A 11 15.75 -6.86 -9.67
C PRO A 11 15.63 -6.48 -8.19
N GLU A 12 15.94 -5.24 -7.83
CA GLU A 12 15.69 -4.66 -6.50
C GLU A 12 14.20 -4.73 -6.11
N MET A 13 13.31 -4.61 -7.10
CA MET A 13 11.88 -4.71 -6.89
C MET A 13 11.44 -6.13 -6.54
N ALA A 14 12.07 -7.14 -7.16
CA ALA A 14 11.80 -8.54 -6.88
C ALA A 14 12.32 -8.96 -5.50
N TRP A 15 13.49 -8.45 -5.09
CA TRP A 15 14.02 -8.67 -3.75
C TRP A 15 13.13 -8.02 -2.67
N PHE A 16 12.68 -6.79 -2.90
CA PHE A 16 11.79 -6.09 -1.97
C PHE A 16 10.47 -6.85 -1.80
N GLN A 17 9.82 -7.26 -2.89
CA GLN A 17 8.60 -8.07 -2.85
C GLN A 17 8.81 -9.39 -2.10
N SER A 18 9.90 -10.12 -2.39
CA SER A 18 10.26 -11.38 -1.70
C SER A 18 10.47 -11.18 -0.20
N THR A 19 11.02 -10.04 0.19
CA THR A 19 11.19 -9.68 1.61
C THR A 19 9.84 -9.44 2.28
N LEU A 20 8.93 -8.70 1.63
CA LEU A 20 7.59 -8.46 2.16
C LEU A 20 6.74 -9.73 2.29
N ASP A 21 6.88 -10.68 1.35
CA ASP A 21 6.14 -11.94 1.37
C ASP A 21 6.53 -12.87 2.53
N ARG A 22 7.66 -12.62 3.20
CA ARG A 22 8.07 -13.37 4.42
C ARG A 22 7.48 -12.81 5.70
N VAL A 23 6.91 -11.60 5.67
CA VAL A 23 6.36 -10.94 6.85
C VAL A 23 4.98 -11.53 7.17
N PRO A 24 4.70 -11.95 8.42
CA PRO A 24 3.43 -12.61 8.78
C PRO A 24 2.26 -11.64 8.92
N VAL A 25 2.51 -10.33 8.88
CA VAL A 25 1.49 -9.28 8.90
C VAL A 25 1.23 -8.73 7.50
N GLY A 26 0.01 -8.25 7.25
CA GLY A 26 -0.33 -7.61 5.99
C GLY A 26 0.42 -6.31 5.78
N VAL A 27 1.17 -6.20 4.68
CA VAL A 27 1.88 -4.98 4.29
C VAL A 27 1.40 -4.50 2.92
N VAL A 28 1.06 -3.22 2.84
CA VAL A 28 0.75 -2.52 1.59
C VAL A 28 1.62 -1.27 1.49
N CYS A 29 2.37 -1.14 0.40
CA CYS A 29 3.11 0.07 0.06
C CYS A 29 2.35 0.83 -1.02
N ILE A 30 2.05 2.09 -0.74
CA ILE A 30 1.37 3.00 -1.67
C ILE A 30 2.33 4.11 -2.10
N ASP A 31 2.07 4.72 -3.26
CA ASP A 31 2.73 5.97 -3.62
C ASP A 31 1.95 7.20 -3.12
N ALA A 32 2.45 8.39 -3.45
CA ALA A 32 1.86 9.66 -3.02
C ALA A 32 0.45 9.92 -3.56
N THR A 33 0.01 9.15 -4.55
CA THR A 33 -1.35 9.21 -5.10
C THR A 33 -2.26 8.13 -4.53
N ASN A 34 -1.84 7.47 -3.44
CA ASN A 34 -2.55 6.39 -2.77
C ASN A 34 -2.71 5.12 -3.62
N VAL A 35 -1.91 4.98 -4.68
CA VAL A 35 -1.91 3.79 -5.55
C VAL A 35 -0.99 2.74 -4.96
N VAL A 36 -1.48 1.51 -4.85
CA VAL A 36 -0.69 0.36 -4.37
C VAL A 36 0.45 0.08 -5.35
N ARG A 37 1.67 0.02 -4.82
CA ARG A 37 2.90 -0.35 -5.54
C ARG A 37 3.39 -1.73 -5.17
N PHE A 38 3.25 -2.12 -3.91
CA PHE A 38 3.58 -3.44 -3.40
C PHE A 38 2.55 -3.90 -2.39
N SER A 39 2.31 -5.19 -2.35
CA SER A 39 1.57 -5.82 -1.26
C SER A 39 2.10 -7.23 -1.06
N ASN A 40 2.08 -7.72 0.17
CA ASN A 40 2.39 -9.11 0.43
C ASN A 40 1.14 -10.00 0.39
N GLU A 41 1.37 -11.31 0.43
CA GLU A 41 0.27 -12.28 0.43
C GLU A 41 -0.67 -12.10 1.63
N ALA A 42 -0.13 -11.83 2.82
CA ALA A 42 -0.93 -11.59 4.02
C ALA A 42 -1.91 -10.42 3.83
N ALA A 43 -1.46 -9.31 3.24
CA ALA A 43 -2.33 -8.17 2.92
C ALA A 43 -3.42 -8.55 1.94
N ARG A 44 -3.11 -9.30 0.86
CA ARG A 44 -4.10 -9.75 -0.13
C ARG A 44 -5.15 -10.68 0.47
N ARG A 45 -4.80 -11.51 1.45
CA ARG A 45 -5.77 -12.38 2.14
C ARG A 45 -6.76 -11.59 3.00
N VAL A 46 -6.30 -10.50 3.61
CA VAL A 46 -7.13 -9.66 4.49
C VAL A 46 -7.96 -8.66 3.67
N LEU A 47 -7.35 -8.04 2.66
CA LEU A 47 -7.92 -6.90 1.91
C LEU A 47 -8.48 -7.28 0.53
N GLY A 48 -8.21 -8.50 0.03
CA GLY A 48 -8.71 -8.96 -1.26
C GLY A 48 -8.00 -8.36 -2.48
N GLN A 49 -8.73 -8.24 -3.60
CA GLN A 49 -8.22 -7.81 -4.91
C GLN A 49 -7.80 -6.32 -4.97
N ASP A 50 -8.20 -5.53 -3.97
CA ASP A 50 -7.91 -4.09 -3.94
C ASP A 50 -6.51 -3.78 -3.40
N ALA A 51 -5.85 -4.75 -2.77
CA ALA A 51 -4.45 -4.66 -2.38
C ALA A 51 -3.48 -5.06 -3.51
N VAL A 52 -3.90 -5.16 -4.76
CA VAL A 52 -3.04 -5.54 -5.89
C VAL A 52 -2.35 -4.30 -6.48
N PRO A 53 -1.06 -4.36 -6.87
CA PRO A 53 -0.38 -3.24 -7.52
C PRO A 53 -1.16 -2.68 -8.73
N GLY A 54 -1.34 -1.36 -8.77
CA GLY A 54 -2.14 -0.68 -9.80
C GLY A 54 -3.65 -0.74 -9.62
N GLY A 55 -4.15 -1.32 -8.52
CA GLY A 55 -5.57 -1.34 -8.15
C GLY A 55 -6.11 0.03 -7.71
N ARG A 56 -7.36 0.07 -7.22
CA ARG A 56 -8.12 1.31 -6.94
C ARG A 56 -7.66 2.09 -5.68
N GLY A 57 -6.50 1.76 -5.11
CA GLY A 57 -5.97 2.37 -3.89
C GLY A 57 -6.54 1.73 -2.62
N VAL A 58 -5.76 1.75 -1.53
CA VAL A 58 -6.05 0.92 -0.35
C VAL A 58 -7.35 1.33 0.36
N THR A 59 -7.82 2.57 0.18
CA THR A 59 -9.08 3.07 0.74
C THR A 59 -10.32 2.39 0.18
N VAL A 60 -10.21 1.71 -0.97
CA VAL A 60 -11.31 0.94 -1.55
C VAL A 60 -11.45 -0.44 -0.91
N ALA A 61 -10.36 -0.96 -0.36
CA ALA A 61 -10.34 -2.24 0.36
C ALA A 61 -10.90 -2.15 1.79
N LEU A 62 -11.09 -0.93 2.31
CA LEU A 62 -11.51 -0.69 3.68
C LEU A 62 -13.03 -0.48 3.76
N GLY A 63 -13.66 -1.03 4.82
CA GLY A 63 -15.02 -0.68 5.18
C GLY A 63 -15.18 0.81 5.47
N ARG A 64 -16.41 1.31 5.49
CA ARG A 64 -16.69 2.77 5.64
C ARG A 64 -16.02 3.38 6.88
N ASP A 65 -16.10 2.69 8.02
CA ASP A 65 -15.56 3.19 9.29
C ASP A 65 -14.02 3.18 9.30
N ASP A 66 -13.42 2.13 8.72
CA ASP A 66 -11.96 2.02 8.58
C ASP A 66 -11.41 3.04 7.58
N ARG A 67 -12.19 3.40 6.55
CA ARG A 67 -11.79 4.40 5.56
C ARG A 67 -11.66 5.80 6.15
N GLU A 68 -12.65 6.27 6.91
CA GLU A 68 -12.57 7.60 7.55
C GLU A 68 -11.42 7.69 8.55
N ARG A 69 -11.16 6.60 9.29
CA ARG A 69 -9.97 6.48 10.15
C ARG A 69 -8.69 6.53 9.34
N TYR A 70 -8.61 5.73 8.27
CA TYR A 70 -7.46 5.67 7.40
C TYR A 70 -7.13 7.04 6.81
N GLU A 71 -8.09 7.73 6.21
CA GLU A 71 -7.90 9.06 5.60
C GLU A 71 -7.38 10.08 6.63
N ARG A 72 -7.91 10.07 7.86
CA ARG A 72 -7.45 10.94 8.96
C ARG A 72 -6.00 10.68 9.36
N HIS A 73 -5.61 9.41 9.47
CA HIS A 73 -4.25 9.02 9.87
C HIS A 73 -3.25 9.15 8.72
N GLN A 74 -3.69 8.90 7.48
CA GLN A 74 -2.87 9.06 6.29
C GLN A 74 -2.49 10.52 6.09
N LEU A 75 -3.43 11.46 6.22
CA LEU A 75 -3.16 12.90 6.14
C LEU A 75 -2.13 13.33 7.19
N ALA A 76 -2.27 12.86 8.43
CA ALA A 76 -1.31 13.16 9.50
C ALA A 76 0.10 12.61 9.18
N ALA A 77 0.18 11.36 8.73
CA ALA A 77 1.45 10.72 8.37
C ALA A 77 2.11 11.40 7.15
N PHE A 78 1.33 11.74 6.13
CA PHE A 78 1.82 12.36 4.89
C PHE A 78 2.32 13.78 5.12
N THR A 79 1.61 14.58 5.93
CA THR A 79 1.97 15.96 6.21
C THR A 79 3.15 16.08 7.19
N ARG A 80 3.29 15.13 8.12
CA ARG A 80 4.27 15.23 9.21
C ARG A 80 5.47 14.28 9.07
N GLY A 81 5.43 13.34 8.12
CA GLY A 81 6.45 12.29 7.99
C GLY A 81 6.49 11.33 9.17
N THR A 82 5.41 11.23 9.94
CA THR A 82 5.35 10.45 11.18
C THR A 82 4.71 9.09 10.96
N THR A 83 5.27 8.04 11.55
CA THR A 83 4.62 6.74 11.64
C THR A 83 3.39 6.84 12.52
N THR A 84 2.24 6.43 11.99
CA THR A 84 0.99 6.33 12.75
C THR A 84 0.65 4.85 12.92
N THR A 85 0.49 4.41 14.15
CA THR A 85 0.02 3.05 14.49
C THR A 85 -1.31 3.19 15.21
N TRP A 86 -2.25 2.29 14.94
CA TRP A 86 -3.50 2.20 15.68
C TRP A 86 -3.81 0.72 15.95
N GLU A 87 -4.41 0.45 17.10
CA GLU A 87 -4.89 -0.87 17.46
C GLU A 87 -6.39 -0.97 17.13
N HIS A 88 -6.84 -2.16 16.74
CA HIS A 88 -8.26 -2.46 16.52
C HIS A 88 -8.99 -2.67 17.84
#